data_AF-A0A1Z8S7Q0-F1
#
_entry.id   AF-A0A1Z8S7Q0-F1
#
_cell.length_a   1.000
_cell.length_b   1.000
_cell.length_c   1.000
_cell.angle_alpha   90.00
_cell.angle_beta   90.00
_cell.angle_gamma   90.00
#
_symmetry.space_group_name_H-M   'P 1'
#
loop_
_entity.id
_entity.type
_entity.pdbx_description
1 polymer ?
#
loop_
_entity_poly.entity_id
_entity_poly.type
_entity_poly.pdbx_seq_one_letter_code
_entity_poly.pdbx_strand_id
1 'polypeptide(L)'
;IMAKPSINLNQMLYNLDMGTKDWYEKLDSEIKKSFSPYISMRFASSVKSNKMLKESYIENVNEFCNKHFSTIQKHEGDSLLFWKLLCLCGAGQKQFHPWIKAPKGKGKKTKLFDFVQSCYPNYKQDEIETLLTVLDKKEIKQLAKSAGLDDKEIKSLIK
;
A
#
# COMPACT_ATOMS: atom_id res chain seq x y z
N ILE A 1 -31.88 -1.00 0.68
CA ILE A 1 -30.84 0.01 1.00
C ILE A 1 -30.17 0.37 -0.33
N MET A 2 -30.30 1.62 -0.79
CA MET A 2 -29.62 2.05 -2.03
C MET A 2 -28.10 2.08 -1.79
N ALA A 3 -27.32 1.58 -2.74
CA ALA A 3 -25.87 1.63 -2.66
C ALA A 3 -25.39 3.09 -2.65
N LYS A 4 -24.41 3.41 -1.80
CA LYS A 4 -23.84 4.76 -1.74
C LYS A 4 -23.26 5.13 -3.12
N PRO A 5 -23.56 6.32 -3.67
CA PRO A 5 -22.95 6.78 -4.91
C PRO A 5 -21.42 6.70 -4.81
N SER A 6 -20.79 6.11 -5.83
CA SER A 6 -19.34 5.95 -5.87
C SER A 6 -18.81 6.10 -7.29
N ILE A 7 -17.54 6.49 -7.40
CA ILE A 7 -16.87 6.65 -8.68
C ILE A 7 -16.82 5.31 -9.43
N ASN A 8 -17.25 5.33 -10.68
CA ASN A 8 -17.03 4.23 -11.59
C ASN A 8 -15.53 4.14 -11.94
N LEU A 9 -14.87 3.08 -11.47
CA LEU A 9 -13.43 2.90 -11.64
C LEU A 9 -13.00 2.90 -13.13
N ASN A 10 -13.73 2.23 -14.01
CA ASN A 10 -13.37 2.16 -15.43
C ASN A 10 -13.45 3.54 -16.09
N GLN A 11 -14.46 4.33 -15.74
CA GLN A 11 -14.60 5.71 -16.21
C GLN A 11 -13.45 6.60 -15.69
N MET A 12 -13.10 6.46 -14.41
CA MET A 12 -11.98 7.20 -13.81
C MET A 12 -10.65 6.88 -14.52
N LEU A 13 -10.33 5.59 -14.70
CA LEU A 13 -9.09 5.18 -15.35
C LEU A 13 -9.02 5.64 -16.82
N TYR A 14 -10.14 5.58 -17.54
CA TYR A 14 -10.21 6.12 -18.89
C TYR A 14 -9.92 7.64 -18.93
N ASN A 15 -10.53 8.43 -18.03
CA ASN A 15 -10.30 9.87 -18.00
C ASN A 15 -8.89 10.24 -17.51
N LEU A 16 -8.28 9.41 -16.65
CA LEU A 16 -6.87 9.52 -16.28
C LEU A 16 -5.99 9.35 -17.52
N ASP A 17 -6.17 8.25 -18.24
CA ASP A 17 -5.36 7.93 -19.42
C ASP A 17 -5.47 8.98 -20.52
N MET A 18 -6.67 9.53 -20.72
CA MET A 18 -6.92 10.59 -21.70
C MET A 18 -6.47 11.98 -21.22
N GLY A 19 -6.09 12.13 -19.95
CA GLY A 19 -5.69 13.42 -19.38
C GLY A 19 -6.86 14.42 -19.21
N THR A 20 -8.09 13.93 -19.01
CA THR A 20 -9.31 14.74 -18.89
C THR A 20 -9.39 15.45 -17.53
N LYS A 21 -8.69 16.59 -17.40
CA LYS A 21 -8.51 17.33 -16.14
C LYS A 21 -9.81 17.84 -15.52
N ASP A 22 -10.81 18.16 -16.34
CA ASP A 22 -12.11 18.73 -15.94
C ASP A 22 -13.15 17.67 -15.54
N TRP A 23 -12.86 16.37 -15.75
CA TRP A 23 -13.78 15.28 -15.39
C TRP A 23 -14.13 15.28 -13.90
N TYR A 24 -13.14 15.46 -13.02
CA TYR A 24 -13.36 15.45 -11.57
C TYR A 24 -14.26 16.60 -11.11
N GLU A 25 -14.09 17.80 -11.68
CA GLU A 25 -14.87 18.99 -11.29
C GLU A 25 -16.36 18.79 -11.54
N LYS A 26 -16.70 18.09 -12.63
CA LYS A 26 -18.08 17.77 -13.06
C LYS A 26 -18.77 16.70 -12.22
N LEU A 27 -18.04 16.01 -11.32
CA LEU A 27 -18.64 15.01 -10.44
C LEU A 27 -19.47 15.67 -9.33
N ASP A 28 -20.60 15.04 -9.00
CA ASP A 28 -21.39 15.41 -7.83
C ASP A 28 -20.56 15.33 -6.55
N SER A 29 -20.84 16.20 -5.59
CA SER A 29 -20.13 16.28 -4.30
C SER A 29 -20.16 14.95 -3.52
N GLU A 30 -21.28 14.21 -3.58
CA GLU A 30 -21.39 12.89 -2.95
C GLU A 30 -20.51 11.83 -3.63
N ILE A 31 -20.36 11.90 -4.96
CA ILE A 31 -19.48 10.98 -5.71
C ILE A 31 -18.02 11.31 -5.43
N LYS A 32 -17.64 12.59 -5.37
CA LYS A 32 -16.27 13.04 -5.03
C LYS A 32 -15.78 12.48 -3.70
N LYS A 33 -16.65 12.34 -2.70
CA LYS A 33 -16.33 11.73 -1.39
C LYS A 33 -15.85 10.28 -1.50
N SER A 34 -16.17 9.58 -2.58
CA SER A 34 -15.70 8.21 -2.84
C SER A 34 -14.35 8.14 -3.54
N PHE A 35 -13.82 9.28 -4.03
CA PHE A 35 -12.49 9.32 -4.63
C PHE A 35 -11.42 9.02 -3.60
N SER A 36 -10.52 8.11 -3.95
CA SER A 36 -9.37 7.77 -3.11
C SER A 36 -8.09 8.09 -3.88
N PRO A 37 -7.36 9.16 -3.52
CA PRO A 37 -6.06 9.49 -4.10
C PRO A 37 -5.10 8.30 -4.12
N TYR A 38 -5.07 7.54 -3.02
CA TYR A 38 -4.23 6.34 -2.90
C TYR A 38 -4.61 5.23 -3.90
N ILE A 39 -5.90 4.91 -4.04
CA ILE A 39 -6.35 3.88 -4.99
C ILE A 39 -6.08 4.32 -6.43
N SER A 40 -6.39 5.58 -6.75
CA SER A 40 -6.16 6.16 -8.08
C SER A 40 -4.67 6.12 -8.46
N MET A 41 -3.79 6.55 -7.55
CA MET A 41 -2.34 6.49 -7.72
C MET A 41 -1.83 5.06 -7.92
N ARG A 42 -2.35 4.11 -7.13
CA ARG A 42 -1.96 2.70 -7.22
C ARG A 42 -2.30 2.09 -8.57
N PHE A 43 -3.50 2.35 -9.09
CA PHE A 43 -3.86 1.91 -10.44
C PHE A 43 -3.02 2.60 -11.50
N ALA A 44 -2.81 3.91 -11.40
CA ALA A 44 -1.98 4.66 -12.35
C ALA A 44 -0.55 4.11 -12.44
N SER A 45 0.06 3.75 -11.31
CA SER A 45 1.41 3.15 -11.26
C SER A 45 1.47 1.71 -11.77
N SER A 46 0.32 1.09 -12.05
CA SER A 46 0.21 -0.31 -12.48
C SER A 46 -0.40 -0.37 -13.87
N VAL A 47 0.41 -0.09 -14.90
CA VAL A 47 -0.01 -0.18 -16.30
C VAL A 47 0.53 -1.45 -16.94
N LYS A 48 -0.30 -2.18 -17.68
CA LYS A 48 0.14 -3.28 -18.55
C LYS A 48 0.22 -2.78 -19.99
N SER A 49 1.40 -2.30 -20.37
CA SER A 49 1.67 -1.75 -21.72
C SER A 49 3.10 -2.04 -22.17
N ASN A 50 3.54 -1.37 -23.24
CA ASN A 50 4.93 -1.40 -23.70
C ASN A 50 5.88 -0.82 -22.61
N LYS A 51 7.18 -1.11 -22.73
CA LYS A 51 8.19 -0.73 -21.72
C LYS A 51 8.18 0.77 -21.42
N MET A 52 8.25 1.58 -22.48
CA MET A 52 8.29 3.05 -22.38
C MET A 52 7.10 3.61 -21.59
N LEU A 53 5.88 3.16 -21.90
CA LEU A 53 4.67 3.63 -21.19
C LEU A 53 4.65 3.19 -19.74
N LYS A 54 5.06 1.96 -19.44
CA LYS A 54 5.14 1.49 -18.05
C LYS A 54 6.10 2.33 -17.22
N GLU A 55 7.28 2.62 -17.76
CA GLU A 55 8.30 3.43 -17.08
C GLU A 55 7.80 4.87 -16.91
N SER A 56 7.27 5.47 -17.97
CA SER A 56 6.71 6.82 -17.95
C SER A 56 5.59 6.98 -16.90
N TYR A 57 4.63 6.05 -16.82
CA TYR A 57 3.58 6.11 -15.78
C TYR A 57 4.17 5.99 -14.37
N ILE A 58 5.10 5.06 -14.13
CA ILE A 58 5.70 4.86 -12.80
C ILE A 58 6.48 6.10 -12.35
N GLU A 59 7.32 6.66 -13.24
CA GLU A 59 8.13 7.85 -12.98
C GLU A 59 7.26 9.08 -12.73
N ASN A 60 6.30 9.34 -13.61
CA ASN A 60 5.40 10.48 -13.50
C ASN A 60 4.50 10.40 -12.26
N VAL A 61 3.94 9.22 -11.97
CA VAL A 61 3.14 9.02 -10.75
C VAL A 61 4.00 9.23 -9.51
N ASN A 62 5.27 8.80 -9.52
CA ASN A 62 6.14 9.03 -8.38
C ASN A 62 6.45 10.52 -8.18
N GLU A 63 6.81 11.24 -9.25
CA GLU A 63 7.19 12.66 -9.16
C GLU A 63 5.99 13.55 -8.86
N PHE A 64 4.86 13.37 -9.56
CA PHE A 64 3.70 14.25 -9.42
C PHE A 64 2.77 13.88 -8.27
N CYS A 65 2.69 12.61 -7.87
CA CYS A 65 1.68 12.14 -6.91
C CYS A 65 2.25 11.53 -5.63
N ASN A 66 3.35 10.78 -5.68
CA ASN A 66 3.83 10.02 -4.53
C ASN A 66 4.72 10.83 -3.57
N LYS A 67 5.69 11.58 -4.12
CA LYS A 67 6.74 12.29 -3.36
C LYS A 67 6.21 13.19 -2.24
N HIS A 68 5.10 13.87 -2.49
CA HIS A 68 4.45 14.78 -1.53
C HIS A 68 3.00 14.37 -1.21
N PHE A 69 2.69 13.08 -1.34
CA PHE A 69 1.32 12.54 -1.29
C PHE A 69 0.49 13.10 -0.13
N SER A 70 1.07 13.15 1.09
CA SER A 70 0.39 13.63 2.29
C SER A 70 -0.16 15.06 2.17
N THR A 71 0.54 15.93 1.44
CA THR A 71 0.17 17.33 1.24
C THR A 71 -0.82 17.49 0.09
N ILE A 72 -0.63 16.75 -1.01
CA ILE A 72 -1.41 16.96 -2.25
C ILE A 72 -2.67 16.12 -2.34
N GLN A 73 -2.78 15.02 -1.58
CA GLN A 73 -3.95 14.12 -1.63
C GLN A 73 -5.27 14.84 -1.29
N LYS A 74 -5.19 15.85 -0.42
CA LYS A 74 -6.31 16.71 -0.03
C LYS A 74 -5.80 18.14 0.12
N HIS A 75 -5.86 18.89 -0.98
CA HIS A 75 -5.55 20.31 -0.99
C HIS A 75 -6.84 21.10 -0.78
N GLU A 76 -6.85 22.06 0.16
CA GLU A 76 -8.03 22.87 0.49
C GLU A 76 -9.30 22.03 0.79
N GLY A 77 -9.12 20.82 1.33
CA GLY A 77 -10.22 19.93 1.68
C GLY A 77 -10.76 19.04 0.55
N ASP A 78 -10.20 19.13 -0.67
CA ASP A 78 -10.65 18.35 -1.84
C ASP A 78 -9.48 17.67 -2.60
N SER A 79 -9.77 16.76 -3.52
CA SER A 79 -8.78 16.01 -4.32
C SER A 79 -8.62 16.51 -5.76
N LEU A 80 -9.15 17.70 -6.08
CA LEU A 80 -9.07 18.27 -7.42
C LEU A 80 -7.62 18.47 -7.91
N LEU A 81 -6.76 19.04 -7.07
CA LEU A 81 -5.33 19.21 -7.41
C LEU A 81 -4.67 17.86 -7.69
N PHE A 82 -4.94 16.87 -6.83
CA PHE A 82 -4.43 15.52 -7.00
C PHE A 82 -4.87 14.89 -8.32
N TRP A 83 -6.15 15.04 -8.69
CA TRP A 83 -6.67 14.57 -9.97
C TRP A 83 -5.94 15.21 -11.15
N LYS A 84 -5.75 16.53 -11.14
CA LYS A 84 -5.04 17.25 -12.20
C LYS A 84 -3.60 16.77 -12.37
N LEU A 85 -2.89 16.53 -11.27
CA LEU A 85 -1.53 15.96 -11.27
C LEU A 85 -1.53 14.53 -11.83
N LEU A 86 -2.51 13.72 -11.44
CA LEU A 86 -2.65 12.35 -11.94
C LEU A 86 -2.92 12.31 -13.45
N CYS A 87 -3.74 13.24 -13.98
CA CYS A 87 -3.97 13.37 -15.42
C CYS A 87 -2.70 13.72 -16.21
N LEU A 88 -1.67 14.31 -15.60
CA LEU A 88 -0.38 14.54 -16.27
C LEU A 88 0.38 13.24 -16.54
N CYS A 89 0.04 12.16 -15.81
CA CYS A 89 0.66 10.85 -16.00
C CYS A 89 0.07 10.08 -17.19
N GLY A 90 -1.11 10.46 -17.67
CA GLY A 90 -1.81 9.79 -18.76
C GLY A 90 -1.11 9.94 -20.11
N ALA A 91 -1.10 8.87 -20.91
CA ALA A 91 -0.46 8.87 -22.23
C ALA A 91 -1.36 9.34 -23.39
N GLY A 92 -2.56 9.84 -23.10
CA GLY A 92 -3.55 10.23 -24.12
C GLY A 92 -4.23 9.05 -24.81
N GLN A 93 -4.07 7.84 -24.29
CA GLN A 93 -4.64 6.62 -24.86
C GLN A 93 -4.96 5.60 -23.76
N LYS A 94 -6.09 4.91 -23.90
CA LYS A 94 -6.57 3.91 -22.94
C LYS A 94 -5.53 2.83 -22.65
N GLN A 95 -5.25 2.60 -21.37
CA GLN A 95 -4.38 1.55 -20.85
C GLN A 95 -5.16 0.53 -20.02
N PHE A 96 -4.56 -0.64 -19.81
CA PHE A 96 -5.08 -1.63 -18.86
C PHE A 96 -4.33 -1.51 -17.52
N HIS A 97 -5.08 -1.26 -16.45
CA HIS A 97 -4.52 -1.09 -15.10
C HIS A 97 -4.85 -2.28 -14.18
N PRO A 98 -4.01 -3.33 -14.10
CA PRO A 98 -4.26 -4.42 -13.16
C PRO A 98 -4.15 -3.97 -11.71
N TRP A 99 -5.05 -4.46 -10.86
CA TRP A 99 -4.95 -4.24 -9.42
C TRP A 99 -3.73 -4.94 -8.83
N ILE A 100 -2.85 -4.17 -8.18
CA ILE A 100 -1.75 -4.72 -7.38
C ILE A 100 -2.26 -4.90 -5.95
N LYS A 101 -2.47 -6.16 -5.55
CA LYS A 101 -2.77 -6.48 -4.15
C LYS A 101 -1.70 -5.86 -3.26
N ALA A 102 -2.12 -5.26 -2.15
CA ALA A 102 -1.16 -4.86 -1.12
C ALA A 102 -0.29 -6.07 -0.78
N PRO A 103 1.04 -5.89 -0.62
CA PRO A 103 1.87 -6.94 -0.04
C PRO A 103 1.14 -7.44 1.21
N LYS A 104 1.00 -8.76 1.35
CA LYS A 104 0.54 -9.29 2.63
C LYS A 104 1.49 -8.73 3.68
N GLY A 105 0.96 -8.21 4.78
CA GLY A 105 1.79 -7.80 5.91
C GLY A 105 2.82 -8.89 6.21
N LYS A 106 4.04 -8.49 6.55
CA LYS A 106 5.13 -9.44 6.79
C LYS A 106 4.71 -10.40 7.90
N GLY A 107 4.78 -11.71 7.60
CA GLY A 107 4.54 -12.81 8.53
C GLY A 107 3.14 -12.91 9.15
N LYS A 108 2.62 -14.13 9.28
CA LYS A 108 1.64 -14.39 10.34
C LYS A 108 2.42 -14.31 11.65
N LYS A 109 2.07 -13.41 12.58
CA LYS A 109 2.71 -13.37 13.90
C LYS A 109 2.57 -14.76 14.54
N THR A 110 3.70 -15.45 14.68
CA THR A 110 3.76 -16.77 15.33
C THR A 110 3.96 -16.56 16.82
N LYS A 111 3.64 -17.57 17.64
CA LYS A 111 3.93 -17.52 19.09
C LYS A 111 5.42 -17.24 19.35
N LEU A 112 6.30 -17.78 18.51
CA LEU A 112 7.74 -17.51 18.56
C LEU A 112 8.06 -16.05 18.25
N PHE A 113 7.43 -15.46 17.23
CA PHE A 113 7.58 -14.05 16.92
C PHE A 113 7.17 -13.15 18.10
N ASP A 114 6.00 -13.42 18.69
CA ASP A 114 5.48 -12.62 19.79
C ASP A 114 6.38 -12.73 21.04
N PHE A 115 6.95 -13.90 21.30
CA PHE A 115 7.94 -14.12 22.37
C PHE A 115 9.24 -13.34 22.14
N VAL A 116 9.81 -13.39 20.93
CA VAL A 116 11.06 -12.66 20.66
C VAL A 116 10.81 -11.16 20.67
N GLN A 117 9.65 -10.69 20.18
CA GLN A 117 9.25 -9.29 20.28
C GLN A 117 9.06 -8.83 21.74
N SER A 118 8.58 -9.69 22.65
CA SER A 118 8.47 -9.33 24.07
C SER A 118 9.84 -9.21 24.75
N CYS A 119 10.84 -9.98 24.31
CA CYS A 119 12.22 -9.85 24.76
C CYS A 119 12.89 -8.57 24.25
N TYR A 120 12.52 -8.11 23.06
CA TYR A 120 13.08 -6.92 22.40
C TYR A 120 11.98 -5.92 22.01
N PRO A 121 11.37 -5.22 22.99
CA PRO A 121 10.18 -4.37 22.73
C PRO A 121 10.46 -3.19 21.81
N ASN A 122 11.72 -2.76 21.72
CA ASN A 122 12.14 -1.62 20.90
C ASN A 122 12.47 -2.00 19.45
N TYR A 123 12.54 -3.30 19.14
CA TYR A 123 12.87 -3.77 17.80
C TYR A 123 11.64 -3.69 16.91
N LYS A 124 11.83 -3.24 15.67
CA LYS A 124 10.83 -3.28 14.63
C LYS A 124 10.58 -4.72 14.18
N GLN A 125 9.42 -4.94 13.55
CA GLN A 125 9.03 -6.29 13.13
C GLN A 125 10.04 -6.95 12.19
N ASP A 126 10.65 -6.19 11.30
CA ASP A 126 11.65 -6.67 10.35
C ASP A 126 12.98 -7.04 11.03
N GLU A 127 13.34 -6.36 12.12
CA GLU A 127 14.48 -6.72 12.95
C GLU A 127 14.23 -8.05 13.68
N ILE A 128 13.02 -8.26 14.22
CA ILE A 128 12.62 -9.54 14.84
C ILE A 128 12.58 -10.67 13.81
N GLU A 129 12.02 -10.43 12.62
CA GLU A 129 12.03 -11.42 11.53
C GLU A 129 13.45 -11.81 11.14
N THR A 130 14.33 -10.82 10.98
CA THR A 130 15.74 -11.05 10.67
C THR A 130 16.41 -11.86 11.78
N LEU A 131 16.20 -11.49 13.04
CA LEU A 131 16.72 -12.23 14.19
C LEU A 131 16.28 -13.69 14.18
N LEU A 132 14.99 -13.96 13.90
CA LEU A 132 14.46 -15.33 13.81
C LEU A 132 15.03 -16.15 12.63
N THR A 133 15.51 -15.50 11.57
CA THR A 133 16.19 -16.21 10.47
C THR A 133 17.64 -16.59 10.79
N VAL A 134 18.27 -15.85 11.71
CA VAL A 134 19.67 -16.05 12.09
C VAL A 134 19.80 -16.98 13.30
N LEU A 135 18.85 -16.92 14.24
CA LEU A 135 18.87 -17.74 15.44
C LEU A 135 18.61 -19.22 15.16
N ASP A 136 19.40 -20.08 15.79
CA ASP A 136 19.16 -21.51 15.79
C ASP A 136 18.16 -21.93 16.90
N LYS A 137 17.68 -23.18 16.82
CA LYS A 137 16.74 -23.71 17.84
C LYS A 137 17.33 -23.78 19.24
N LYS A 138 18.65 -23.85 19.41
CA LYS A 138 19.30 -23.91 20.73
C LYS A 138 19.34 -22.53 21.36
N GLU A 139 19.68 -21.51 20.59
CA GLU A 139 19.70 -20.11 20.99
C GLU A 139 18.29 -19.64 21.37
N ILE A 140 17.26 -20.04 20.60
CA ILE A 140 15.85 -19.75 20.97
C ILE A 140 15.48 -20.40 22.30
N LYS A 141 15.89 -21.65 22.55
CA LYS A 141 15.66 -22.32 23.86
C LYS A 141 16.38 -21.61 24.99
N GLN A 142 17.62 -21.18 24.76
CA GLN A 142 18.41 -20.47 25.74
C GLN A 142 17.81 -19.11 26.07
N LEU A 143 17.34 -18.38 25.06
CA LEU A 143 16.62 -17.12 25.23
C LEU A 143 15.33 -17.33 26.04
N ALA A 144 14.53 -18.35 25.71
CA ALA A 144 13.32 -18.69 26.45
C ALA A 144 13.58 -19.07 27.91
N LYS A 145 14.63 -19.86 28.19
CA LYS A 145 15.04 -20.15 29.57
C LYS A 145 15.48 -18.90 30.33
N SER A 146 16.24 -18.02 29.68
CA SER A 146 16.72 -16.77 30.27
C SER A 146 15.57 -15.79 30.56
N ALA A 147 14.51 -15.86 29.76
CA ALA A 147 13.26 -15.11 29.97
C ALA A 147 12.32 -15.76 31.02
N GLY A 148 12.70 -16.88 31.62
CA GLY A 148 11.97 -17.53 32.71
C GLY A 148 10.91 -18.54 32.29
N LEU A 149 10.88 -18.98 31.02
CA LEU A 149 9.92 -20.00 30.56
C LEU A 149 10.32 -21.40 31.04
N ASP A 150 9.31 -22.22 31.36
CA ASP A 150 9.51 -23.62 31.72
C ASP A 150 9.68 -24.54 30.50
N ASP A 151 10.13 -25.78 30.71
CA ASP A 151 10.38 -26.73 29.62
C ASP A 151 9.12 -27.11 28.83
N LYS A 152 7.91 -26.98 29.40
CA LYS A 152 6.64 -27.23 28.69
C LYS A 152 6.29 -26.07 27.78
N GLU A 153 6.45 -24.84 28.26
CA GLU A 153 6.25 -23.60 27.51
C GLU A 153 7.23 -23.52 26.33
N ILE A 154 8.51 -23.83 26.57
CA ILE A 154 9.55 -23.89 25.53
C ILE A 154 9.19 -24.90 24.44
N LYS A 155 8.68 -26.08 24.81
CA LYS A 155 8.22 -27.09 23.83
C LYS A 155 7.03 -26.58 23.01
N SER A 156 6.10 -25.85 23.62
CA SER A 156 4.98 -25.24 22.88
C SER A 156 5.42 -24.10 21.97
N LEU A 157 6.52 -23.41 22.29
CA LEU A 157 7.03 -22.26 21.54
C LEU A 157 7.74 -22.67 20.23
N ILE A 158 8.44 -23.80 20.25
CA ILE A 158 9.31 -24.29 19.17
C ILE A 158 8.64 -25.37 18.30
N LYS A 159 7.40 -25.74 18.63
CA LYS A 159 6.60 -26.72 17.88
C LYS A 159 6.11 -26.13 16.56
#